data_AF-A0A3P7KSF9-F1
#
_entry.id   AF-A0A3P7KSF9-F1
#
_cell.length_a   1.000
_cell.length_b   1.000
_cell.length_c   1.000
_cell.angle_alpha   90.00
_cell.angle_beta   90.00
_cell.angle_gamma   90.00
#
_symmetry.space_group_name_H-M   'P 1'
#
loop_
_entity.id
_entity.type
_entity.pdbx_description
1 polymer ?
#
loop_
_entity_poly.entity_id
_entity_poly.type
_entity_poly.pdbx_seq_one_letter_code
_entity_poly.pdbx_strand_id
1 'polypeptide(L)'
;MFSGKTTELIRMHDRYRIAGRNCVLVKYAGDTRYDAELIVTHKRVTADGATLIARTLREVRNQLFAIDTEVVAIDEGQFVR
;
A
#
# COMPACT_ATOMS: atom_id res chain seq x y z
N MET A 1 -8.77 -9.70 13.34
CA MET A 1 -9.67 -9.06 12.34
C MET A 1 -10.74 -8.26 13.08
N PHE A 2 -11.56 -7.45 12.40
CA PHE A 2 -12.70 -6.65 12.95
C PHE A 2 -12.37 -5.46 13.88
N SER A 3 -11.10 -5.11 14.05
CA SER A 3 -10.67 -3.95 14.84
C SER A 3 -10.41 -2.69 13.99
N GLY A 4 -10.82 -2.67 12.72
CA GLY A 4 -10.64 -1.50 11.84
C GLY A 4 -9.20 -1.17 11.43
N LYS A 5 -8.24 -2.10 11.55
CA LYS A 5 -6.81 -1.84 11.27
C LYS A 5 -6.55 -1.20 9.90
N THR A 6 -7.11 -1.79 8.85
CA THR A 6 -6.95 -1.31 7.47
C THR A 6 -7.60 0.06 7.29
N THR A 7 -8.75 0.30 7.93
CA THR A 7 -9.40 1.62 7.94
C THR A 7 -8.50 2.68 8.58
N GLU A 8 -7.92 2.39 9.74
CA GLU A 8 -7.01 3.34 10.41
C GLU A 8 -5.70 3.55 9.64
N LEU A 9 -5.16 2.49 9.01
CA LEU A 9 -3.99 2.59 8.15
C LEU A 9 -4.24 3.52 6.96
N ILE A 10 -5.37 3.34 6.26
CA ILE A 10 -5.77 4.20 5.13
C ILE A 10 -6.00 5.64 5.61
N ARG A 11 -6.67 5.82 6.75
CA ARG A 11 -6.89 7.14 7.34
C ARG A 11 -5.58 7.88 7.66
N MET A 12 -4.55 7.16 8.11
CA MET A 12 -3.21 7.72 8.34
C MET A 12 -2.49 8.02 7.02
N HIS A 13 -2.51 7.10 6.06
CA HIS A 13 -1.95 7.29 4.72
C HIS A 13 -2.50 8.56 4.07
N ASP A 14 -3.81 8.73 4.04
CA ASP A 14 -4.46 9.87 3.39
C ASP A 14 -4.13 11.20 4.07
N ARG A 15 -3.94 11.20 5.39
CA ARG A 15 -3.49 12.40 6.11
C ARG A 15 -2.10 12.87 5.61
N TYR A 16 -1.16 11.96 5.42
CA TYR A 16 0.16 12.31 4.91
C TYR A 16 0.11 12.75 3.44
N ARG A 17 -0.72 12.08 2.63
CA ARG A 17 -0.94 12.48 1.24
C ARG A 17 -1.52 13.88 1.11
N ILE A 18 -2.53 14.22 1.92
CA ILE A 18 -3.12 15.57 1.96
C ILE A 18 -2.07 16.62 2.38
N ALA A 19 -1.11 16.23 3.22
CA ALA A 19 0.03 17.08 3.59
C ALA A 19 1.12 17.18 2.50
N GLY A 20 0.85 16.70 1.27
CA GLY A 20 1.76 16.76 0.14
C GLY A 20 2.90 15.74 0.18
N ARG A 21 2.80 14.71 1.03
CA ARG A 21 3.82 13.66 1.12
C ARG A 21 3.63 12.61 0.05
N ASN A 22 4.75 12.16 -0.52
CA ASN A 22 4.77 11.04 -1.44
C ASN A 22 4.60 9.73 -0.68
N CYS A 23 3.40 9.17 -0.76
CA CYS A 23 2.98 7.99 -0.02
C CYS A 23 2.89 6.74 -0.92
N VAL A 24 3.30 5.61 -0.37
CA VAL A 24 3.19 4.28 -0.98
C VAL A 24 2.40 3.38 -0.05
N LEU A 25 1.39 2.69 -0.60
CA LEU A 25 0.64 1.65 0.11
C LEU A 25 1.03 0.27 -0.44
N VAL A 26 1.38 -0.67 0.43
CA VAL A 26 1.65 -2.06 0.08
C VAL A 26 0.50 -2.94 0.55
N LYS A 27 -0.10 -3.71 -0.36
CA LYS A 27 -1.10 -4.74 -0.07
C LYS A 27 -0.48 -6.12 -0.28
N TYR A 28 -0.76 -7.05 0.64
CA TYR A 28 -0.35 -8.44 0.48
C TYR A 28 -1.08 -9.10 -0.70
N ALA A 29 -0.32 -9.61 -1.68
CA ALA A 29 -0.87 -10.21 -2.89
C ALA A 29 -1.67 -11.49 -2.65
N GLY A 30 -1.45 -12.18 -1.53
CA GLY A 30 -2.23 -13.36 -1.15
C GLY A 30 -3.57 -13.04 -0.48
N ASP A 31 -3.87 -11.76 -0.24
CA ASP A 31 -5.17 -11.36 0.30
C ASP A 31 -6.18 -11.05 -0.82
N THR A 32 -6.97 -12.06 -1.17
CA THR A 32 -8.02 -12.00 -2.21
C THR A 32 -9.42 -11.80 -1.64
N ARG A 33 -9.56 -11.54 -0.33
CA ARG A 33 -10.86 -11.44 0.36
C ARG A 33 -11.62 -10.15 0.02
N TYR A 34 -10.89 -9.14 -0.45
CA TYR A 34 -11.41 -7.83 -0.85
C TYR A 34 -10.95 -7.54 -2.28
N ASP A 35 -11.89 -7.65 -3.21
CA ASP A 35 -11.83 -7.39 -4.66
C ASP A 35 -10.79 -8.17 -5.48
N ALA A 36 -11.29 -9.10 -6.30
CA ALA A 36 -10.56 -9.65 -7.45
C ALA A 36 -10.26 -8.58 -8.52
N GLU A 37 -11.04 -7.50 -8.58
CA GLU A 37 -10.88 -6.40 -9.56
C GLU A 37 -9.88 -5.31 -9.14
N LEU A 38 -9.42 -5.30 -7.88
CA LEU A 38 -8.29 -4.46 -7.45
C LEU A 38 -6.94 -5.13 -7.77
N ILE A 39 -6.95 -6.38 -8.25
CA ILE A 39 -5.80 -7.13 -8.79
C ILE A 39 -5.57 -6.73 -10.26
N VAL A 40 -5.69 -5.45 -10.60
CA VAL A 40 -5.16 -4.94 -11.86
C VAL A 40 -3.70 -4.57 -11.61
N THR A 41 -2.86 -5.58 -11.88
CA THR A 41 -1.52 -5.50 -12.44
C THR A 41 -0.98 -4.09 -12.72
N HIS A 42 0.21 -3.83 -12.15
CA HIS A 42 1.11 -2.71 -12.45
C HIS A 42 0.57 -1.30 -12.23
N LYS A 43 0.89 -0.71 -11.07
CA LYS A 43 0.72 0.72 -10.76
C LYS A 43 -0.66 1.25 -11.19
N ARG A 44 -1.66 1.16 -10.31
CA ARG A 44 -2.68 2.21 -10.29
C ARG A 44 -2.04 3.42 -9.64
N VAL A 45 -1.46 4.30 -10.46
CA VAL A 45 -1.31 5.71 -10.08
C VAL A 45 -2.72 6.25 -10.14
N THR A 46 -3.46 6.14 -9.05
CA THR A 46 -4.67 6.97 -8.90
C THR A 46 -4.18 8.40 -8.63
N ALA A 47 -5.09 9.38 -8.73
CA ALA A 47 -4.84 10.71 -8.18
C ALA A 47 -4.51 10.68 -6.65
N ASP A 48 -4.57 9.49 -6.04
CA ASP A 48 -4.45 9.22 -4.62
C ASP A 48 -3.19 8.46 -4.17
N GLY A 49 -2.18 8.32 -5.03
CA GLY A 49 -0.88 7.72 -4.68
C GLY A 49 -0.63 6.34 -5.30
N ALA A 50 0.53 5.75 -5.01
CA ALA A 50 0.93 4.46 -5.57
C ALA A 50 0.55 3.31 -4.63
N THR A 51 -0.35 2.43 -5.09
CA THR A 51 -0.58 1.13 -4.44
C THR A 51 0.27 0.05 -5.10
N LEU A 52 0.99 -0.71 -4.29
CA LEU A 52 1.85 -1.82 -4.68
C LEU A 52 1.28 -3.12 -4.12
N ILE A 53 1.14 -4.12 -4.97
CA ILE A 53 0.68 -5.46 -4.58
C ILE A 53 1.89 -6.38 -4.62
N ALA A 54 2.23 -7.00 -3.48
CA ALA A 54 3.42 -7.83 -3.38
C ALA A 54 3.22 -9.00 -2.40
N ARG A 55 3.92 -10.10 -2.64
CA ARG A 55 4.06 -11.18 -1.64
C ARG A 55 5.21 -10.89 -0.68
N THR A 56 6.25 -10.23 -1.18
CA THR A 56 7.43 -9.87 -0.41
C THR A 56 7.80 -8.40 -0.56
N LEU A 57 8.40 -7.78 0.46
CA LEU A 57 8.90 -6.41 0.35
C LEU A 57 10.04 -6.29 -0.67
N ARG A 58 10.74 -7.40 -0.94
CA ARG A 58 11.82 -7.45 -1.93
C ARG A 58 11.31 -7.18 -3.35
N GLU A 59 10.12 -7.66 -3.70
CA GLU A 59 9.50 -7.45 -5.02
C GLU A 59 9.29 -5.97 -5.35
N VAL A 60 9.06 -5.16 -4.32
CA VAL A 60 8.72 -3.73 -4.44
C VAL A 60 9.80 -2.81 -3.87
N ARG A 61 10.99 -3.36 -3.56
CA ARG A 61 12.08 -2.64 -2.88
C ARG A 61 12.44 -1.33 -3.58
N ASN A 62 12.53 -1.32 -4.91
CA ASN A 62 12.94 -0.12 -5.63
C ASN A 62 11.93 1.03 -5.49
N GLN A 63 10.65 0.72 -5.37
CA GLN A 63 9.58 1.69 -5.15
C GLN A 63 9.56 2.15 -3.68
N LEU A 64 9.78 1.23 -2.73
CA LEU A 64 9.82 1.57 -1.30
C LEU A 64 10.99 2.50 -0.92
N PHE A 65 12.12 2.35 -1.63
CA PHE A 65 13.33 3.13 -1.41
C PHE A 65 13.59 4.13 -2.55
N ALA A 66 12.56 4.50 -3.32
CA ALA A 66 12.68 5.57 -4.29
C ALA A 66 12.97 6.88 -3.56
N ILE A 67 13.79 7.75 -4.17
CA ILE A 67 14.30 8.99 -3.54
C ILE A 67 13.19 9.93 -3.08
N ASP A 68 12.04 9.85 -3.73
CA ASP A 68 10.87 10.67 -3.50
C ASP A 68 9.88 10.03 -2.53
N THR A 69 10.04 8.78 -2.10
CA THR A 69 9.11 8.11 -1.18
C THR A 69 9.33 8.55 0.27
N GLU A 70 8.31 9.12 0.89
CA GLU A 70 8.39 9.67 2.26
C GLU A 70 7.61 8.84 3.27
N VAL A 71 6.53 8.19 2.85
CA VAL A 71 5.65 7.39 3.74
C VAL A 71 5.33 6.05 3.10
N VAL A 72 5.53 4.97 3.85
CA VAL A 72 5.18 3.61 3.45
C VAL A 72 4.14 3.06 4.41
N ALA A 73 2.93 2.77 3.90
CA ALA A 73 1.88 2.07 4.60
C ALA A 73 1.87 0.59 4.14
N ILE A 74 1.80 -0.35 5.08
CA ILE A 74 1.81 -1.79 4.77
C ILE A 74 0.57 -2.43 5.41
N ASP A 75 -0.35 -2.90 4.58
CA ASP A 75 -1.53 -3.64 5.03
C ASP A 75 -1.24 -5.13 5.13
N GLU A 76 -1.86 -5.78 6.11
CA GLU A 76 -1.64 -7.19 6.47
C GLU A 76 -0.14 -7.57 6.56
N GLY A 77 0.67 -6.70 7.18
CA GLY A 77 2.13 -6.83 7.27
C GLY A 77 2.64 -8.14 7.88
N GLN A 78 1.81 -8.86 8.64
CA GLN A 78 2.14 -10.21 9.11
C GLN A 78 2.31 -11.24 7.98
N PHE A 79 1.83 -10.96 6.77
CA PHE A 79 1.92 -11.86 5.61
C PHE A 79 2.95 -11.41 4.57
N VAL A 80 3.41 -10.15 4.61
CA VAL A 80 4.41 -9.61 3.68
C VAL A 80 5.82 -9.94 4.19
N ARG A 81 6.57 -10.78 3.48
CA ARG A 81 7.91 -11.26 3.90
C ARG A 81 9.08 -10.57 3.22
#